data_AF-R7VCN3-F1
#
_entry.id   AF-R7VCN3-F1
#
_cell.length_a   1.000
_cell.length_b   1.000
_cell.length_c   1.000
_cell.angle_alpha   90.00
_cell.angle_beta   90.00
_cell.angle_gamma   90.00
#
_symmetry.space_group_name_H-M   'P 1'
#
loop_
_entity.id
_entity.type
_entity.pdbx_description
1 polymer ?
#
loop_
_entity_poly.entity_id
_entity_poly.type
_entity_poly.pdbx_seq_one_letter_code
_entity_poly.pdbx_strand_id
1 'polypeptide(L)'
;MYILKLFNHKWVYMHINVFAQWALHITMYILKLFNHKWVYMHINVCAQWALHITMYILKLFNHKWVYMHINVCAQWALHITMYILKLFNHKWVYMHINVCAQWALHITMYILKLFNHKWVYMHINVCAQWALHITMYILKLFNHKWVYMHINVCAQWALHITMYILKLFNHKWVYMHINVCAQWALHITMYILKLFNHKWVYMHINVCAQWALHITMYILKLFNHKWVYMHINVCAQWALHITMYILKLFNHKWVYMHINVC
;
A
#
# COMPACT_ATOMS: atom_id res chain seq x y z
N MET A 1 15.72 -17.72 -1.51
CA MET A 1 14.82 -18.84 -1.22
C MET A 1 13.63 -18.84 -2.18
N TYR A 2 13.39 -19.95 -2.86
CA TYR A 2 12.20 -20.17 -3.69
C TYR A 2 11.23 -21.11 -2.98
N ILE A 3 9.97 -20.71 -2.84
CA ILE A 3 8.91 -21.59 -2.33
C ILE A 3 7.86 -21.74 -3.42
N LEU A 4 7.89 -22.89 -4.09
CA LEU A 4 6.83 -23.38 -4.96
C LEU A 4 6.14 -24.54 -4.27
N LYS A 5 4.87 -24.38 -3.90
CA LYS A 5 4.07 -25.47 -3.33
C LYS A 5 2.63 -25.37 -3.80
N LEU A 6 2.16 -26.43 -4.45
CA LEU A 6 0.75 -26.75 -4.65
C LEU A 6 0.26 -27.42 -3.37
N PHE A 7 -0.77 -26.85 -2.74
CA PHE A 7 -1.47 -27.50 -1.62
C PHE A 7 -2.83 -27.96 -2.14
N ASN A 8 -3.35 -29.06 -1.60
CA ASN A 8 -4.71 -29.58 -1.83
C ASN A 8 -5.37 -29.94 -0.49
N HIS A 9 -5.48 -28.96 0.42
CA HIS A 9 -6.03 -29.16 1.77
C HIS A 9 -7.12 -28.14 2.14
N LYS A 10 -8.01 -28.46 3.09
CA LYS A 10 -9.08 -27.52 3.51
C LYS A 10 -8.53 -26.23 4.14
N TRP A 11 -7.37 -26.33 4.80
CA TRP A 11 -6.66 -25.26 5.50
C TRP A 11 -5.20 -25.26 5.10
N VAL A 12 -4.63 -24.08 4.91
CA VAL A 12 -3.17 -23.92 4.78
C VAL A 12 -2.69 -22.91 5.81
N TYR A 13 -1.72 -23.33 6.62
CA TYR A 13 -0.91 -22.45 7.45
C TYR A 13 0.52 -22.45 6.91
N MET A 14 1.10 -21.27 6.76
CA MET A 14 2.50 -21.12 6.39
C MET A 14 3.16 -20.03 7.22
N HIS A 15 4.29 -20.37 7.82
CA HIS A 15 5.15 -19.47 8.55
C HIS A 15 6.55 -19.52 7.95
N ILE A 16 7.08 -18.37 7.53
CA ILE A 16 8.42 -18.24 6.94
C ILE A 16 9.16 -17.17 7.71
N ASN A 17 10.34 -17.52 8.22
CA ASN A 17 11.27 -16.60 8.85
C ASN A 17 12.61 -16.67 8.15
N VAL A 18 13.16 -15.52 7.77
CA VAL A 18 14.53 -15.39 7.23
C VAL A 18 15.24 -14.33 8.04
N PHE A 19 16.35 -14.70 8.66
CA PHE A 19 17.20 -13.80 9.44
C PHE A 19 18.62 -13.87 8.91
N ALA A 20 19.23 -12.71 8.69
CA ALA A 20 20.64 -12.61 8.32
C ALA A 20 21.31 -11.50 9.11
N GLN A 21 22.52 -11.75 9.60
CA GLN A 21 23.35 -10.68 10.15
C GLN A 21 23.94 -9.86 9.00
N TRP A 22 24.57 -10.53 8.04
CA TRP A 22 25.10 -9.93 6.82
C TRP A 22 24.57 -10.69 5.61
N ALA A 23 24.06 -9.98 4.62
CA ALA A 23 23.66 -10.57 3.36
C ALA A 23 23.95 -9.63 2.20
N LEU A 24 24.57 -10.16 1.15
CA LEU A 24 24.64 -9.40 -0.09
C LEU A 24 23.24 -9.35 -0.73
N HIS A 25 22.53 -10.48 -0.76
CA HIS A 25 21.14 -10.54 -1.22
C HIS A 25 20.28 -11.45 -0.34
N ILE A 26 19.13 -10.92 0.09
CA ILE A 26 18.03 -11.70 0.64
C ILE A 26 16.89 -11.64 -0.36
N THR A 27 16.73 -12.72 -1.13
CA THR A 27 15.68 -12.79 -2.14
C THR A 27 14.70 -13.90 -1.80
N MET A 28 13.41 -13.57 -1.79
CA MET A 28 12.34 -14.53 -1.55
C MET A 28 11.29 -14.48 -2.66
N TYR A 29 11.03 -15.64 -3.27
CA TYR A 29 9.96 -15.82 -4.24
C TYR A 29 8.91 -16.75 -3.68
N ILE A 30 7.67 -16.26 -3.59
CA ILE A 30 6.51 -17.03 -3.18
C ILE A 30 5.55 -17.05 -4.35
N LEU A 31 5.51 -18.17 -5.06
CA LEU A 31 4.55 -18.43 -6.12
C LEU A 31 3.60 -19.51 -5.65
N LYS A 32 2.31 -19.17 -5.52
CA LYS A 32 1.31 -20.12 -5.03
C LYS A 32 -0.02 -20.00 -5.74
N LEU A 33 -0.52 -21.17 -6.10
CA LEU A 33 -1.88 -21.38 -6.57
C LEU A 33 -2.60 -22.22 -5.51
N PHE A 34 -3.73 -21.73 -5.02
CA PHE A 34 -4.43 -22.36 -3.93
C PHE A 34 -5.93 -22.50 -4.24
N ASN A 35 -6.51 -23.66 -3.94
CA ASN A 35 -7.94 -23.97 -4.14
C ASN A 35 -8.55 -24.64 -2.87
N HIS A 36 -8.86 -23.82 -1.85
CA HIS A 36 -9.06 -24.18 -0.42
C HIS A 36 -10.17 -23.36 0.24
N LYS A 37 -10.51 -23.64 1.51
CA LYS A 37 -11.46 -22.79 2.24
C LYS A 37 -10.77 -21.62 2.96
N TRP A 38 -9.59 -21.86 3.53
CA TRP A 38 -8.88 -20.91 4.37
C TRP A 38 -7.36 -20.96 4.16
N VAL A 39 -6.73 -19.78 4.06
CA VAL A 39 -5.28 -19.64 4.00
C VAL A 39 -4.79 -18.62 5.02
N TYR A 40 -3.84 -19.02 5.84
CA TYR A 40 -3.07 -18.15 6.72
C TYR A 40 -1.60 -18.16 6.30
N MET A 41 -1.01 -16.98 6.12
CA MET A 41 0.42 -16.88 5.84
C MET A 41 1.06 -15.77 6.66
N HIS A 42 2.18 -16.11 7.29
CA HIS A 42 3.04 -15.19 8.01
C HIS A 42 4.46 -15.28 7.44
N ILE A 43 5.02 -14.13 7.07
CA ILE A 43 6.37 -13.99 6.51
C ILE A 43 7.08 -12.93 7.33
N ASN A 44 8.28 -13.26 7.82
CA ASN A 44 9.20 -12.31 8.42
C ASN A 44 10.57 -12.42 7.74
N VAL A 45 11.09 -11.30 7.24
CA VAL A 45 12.42 -11.21 6.63
C VAL A 45 13.17 -10.08 7.31
N CYS A 46 14.26 -10.40 7.99
CA CYS A 46 15.01 -9.42 8.77
C CYS A 46 16.51 -9.53 8.53
N ALA A 47 17.16 -8.37 8.38
CA ALA A 47 18.60 -8.27 8.22
C ALA A 47 19.19 -7.22 9.16
N GLN A 48 20.39 -7.46 9.69
CA GLN A 48 21.16 -6.35 10.25
C GLN A 48 21.74 -5.51 9.10
N TRP A 49 22.47 -6.15 8.18
CA TRP A 49 23.00 -5.53 6.97
C TRP A 49 22.58 -6.32 5.74
N ALA A 50 22.00 -5.62 4.76
CA ALA A 50 21.69 -6.19 3.46
C ALA A 50 22.05 -5.23 2.32
N LEU A 51 22.71 -5.71 1.27
CA LEU A 51 22.81 -4.88 0.06
C LEU A 51 21.42 -4.84 -0.63
N HIS A 52 20.78 -5.99 -0.78
CA HIS A 52 19.39 -6.05 -1.26
C HIS A 52 18.52 -6.98 -0.43
N ILE A 53 17.31 -6.53 -0.11
CA ILE A 53 16.20 -7.38 0.33
C ILE A 53 15.11 -7.29 -0.71
N THR A 54 14.82 -8.41 -1.37
CA THR A 54 13.80 -8.45 -2.41
C THR A 54 12.79 -9.56 -2.14
N MET A 55 11.51 -9.21 -2.22
CA MET A 55 10.43 -10.17 -2.05
C MET A 55 9.42 -10.07 -3.18
N TYR A 56 9.20 -11.21 -3.83
CA TYR A 56 8.19 -11.38 -4.86
C TYR A 56 7.11 -12.32 -4.36
N ILE A 57 5.87 -11.85 -4.36
CA ILE A 57 4.71 -12.62 -3.97
C ILE A 57 3.72 -12.63 -5.13
N LEU A 58 3.66 -13.75 -5.86
CA LEU A 58 2.65 -14.02 -6.85
C LEU A 58 1.65 -15.02 -6.30
N LYS A 59 0.37 -14.65 -6.23
CA LYS A 59 -0.66 -15.58 -5.79
C LYS A 59 -1.96 -15.52 -6.59
N LEU A 60 -2.41 -16.72 -6.96
CA LEU A 60 -3.70 -17.00 -7.57
C LEU A 60 -4.51 -17.83 -6.57
N PHE A 61 -5.69 -17.33 -6.22
CA PHE A 61 -6.47 -17.92 -5.14
C PHE A 61 -7.95 -18.06 -5.52
N ASN A 62 -8.53 -19.25 -5.27
CA ASN A 62 -9.98 -19.53 -5.27
C ASN A 62 -10.42 -20.12 -3.91
N HIS A 63 -11.06 -19.31 -3.05
CA HIS A 63 -11.23 -19.54 -1.59
C HIS A 63 -12.40 -18.81 -0.94
N LYS A 64 -12.70 -19.13 0.33
CA LYS A 64 -13.59 -18.31 1.15
C LYS A 64 -12.84 -17.20 1.91
N TRP A 65 -11.68 -17.48 2.48
CA TRP A 65 -10.96 -16.55 3.36
C TRP A 65 -9.43 -16.62 3.21
N VAL A 66 -8.79 -15.45 3.21
CA VAL A 66 -7.32 -15.33 3.17
C VAL A 66 -6.85 -14.33 4.22
N TYR A 67 -5.90 -14.73 5.06
CA TYR A 67 -5.15 -13.88 5.97
C TYR A 67 -3.67 -13.89 5.59
N MET A 68 -3.06 -12.71 5.54
CA MET A 68 -1.65 -12.58 5.22
C MET A 68 -0.98 -11.48 6.02
N HIS A 69 0.11 -11.84 6.69
CA HIS A 69 0.99 -10.95 7.40
C HIS A 69 2.39 -11.04 6.80
N ILE A 70 2.96 -9.90 6.44
CA ILE A 70 4.29 -9.78 5.84
C ILE A 70 5.03 -8.70 6.60
N ASN A 71 6.21 -9.03 7.11
CA ASN A 71 7.12 -8.10 7.75
C ASN A 71 8.50 -8.18 7.10
N VAL A 72 9.04 -7.04 6.69
CA VAL A 72 10.40 -6.90 6.18
C VAL A 72 11.10 -5.85 7.02
N CYS A 73 12.21 -6.21 7.65
CA CYS A 73 12.98 -5.32 8.50
C CYS A 73 14.47 -5.30 8.12
N ALA A 74 15.09 -4.13 8.18
CA ALA A 74 16.53 -4.00 8.07
C ALA A 74 17.07 -2.94 9.04
N GLN A 75 18.23 -3.17 9.64
CA GLN A 75 18.96 -2.05 10.23
C GLN A 75 19.55 -1.20 9.10
N TRP A 76 20.31 -1.82 8.21
CA TRP A 76 20.85 -1.19 7.01
C TRP A 76 20.48 -1.98 5.77
N ALA A 77 19.92 -1.29 4.79
CA ALA A 77 19.67 -1.84 3.46
C ALA A 77 20.08 -0.85 2.37
N LEU A 78 20.73 -1.30 1.30
CA LEU A 78 20.85 -0.44 0.12
C LEU A 78 19.49 -0.40 -0.59
N HIS A 79 18.90 -1.57 -0.85
CA HIS A 79 17.55 -1.64 -1.41
C HIS A 79 16.64 -2.59 -0.64
N ILE A 80 15.42 -2.15 -0.36
CA ILE A 80 14.30 -3.01 0.03
C ILE A 80 13.23 -2.91 -1.04
N THR A 81 12.95 -4.03 -1.70
CA THR A 81 11.98 -4.07 -2.78
C THR A 81 10.94 -5.16 -2.54
N MET A 82 9.67 -4.79 -2.65
CA MET A 82 8.57 -5.73 -2.55
C MET A 82 7.65 -5.65 -3.75
N TYR A 83 7.39 -6.80 -4.35
CA TYR A 83 6.40 -6.98 -5.40
C TYR A 83 5.32 -7.93 -4.94
N ILE A 84 4.08 -7.46 -5.00
CA ILE A 84 2.90 -8.23 -4.62
C ILE A 84 1.93 -8.20 -5.79
N LEU A 85 1.85 -9.31 -6.52
CA LEU A 85 0.84 -9.53 -7.54
C LEU A 85 -0.17 -10.57 -7.05
N LYS A 86 -1.44 -10.18 -6.99
CA LYS A 86 -2.49 -11.09 -6.51
C LYS A 86 -3.76 -11.02 -7.33
N LEU A 87 -4.23 -12.21 -7.70
CA LEU A 87 -5.49 -12.47 -8.40
C LEU A 87 -6.35 -13.33 -7.49
N PHE A 88 -7.53 -12.85 -7.16
CA PHE A 88 -8.35 -13.46 -6.12
C PHE A 88 -9.84 -13.51 -6.50
N ASN A 89 -10.48 -14.66 -6.28
CA ASN A 89 -11.94 -14.88 -6.37
C ASN A 89 -12.50 -15.53 -5.08
N HIS A 90 -13.12 -14.74 -4.19
CA HIS A 90 -13.33 -15.02 -2.73
C HIS A 90 -14.48 -14.31 -2.04
N LYS A 91 -14.72 -14.63 -0.76
CA LYS A 91 -15.59 -13.84 0.12
C LYS A 91 -14.82 -12.76 0.89
N TRP A 92 -13.66 -13.08 1.48
CA TRP A 92 -12.95 -12.18 2.39
C TRP A 92 -11.43 -12.26 2.27
N VAL A 93 -10.77 -11.09 2.31
CA VAL A 93 -9.31 -10.97 2.32
C VAL A 93 -8.87 -10.00 3.41
N TYR A 94 -7.94 -10.44 4.26
CA TYR A 94 -7.19 -9.59 5.20
C TYR A 94 -5.71 -9.61 4.83
N MET A 95 -5.10 -8.43 4.80
CA MET A 95 -3.68 -8.30 4.51
C MET A 95 -3.03 -7.20 5.32
N HIS A 96 -1.93 -7.55 5.96
CA HIS A 96 -1.06 -6.65 6.69
C HIS A 96 0.35 -6.76 6.14
N ILE A 97 0.92 -5.63 5.75
CA ILE A 97 2.28 -5.52 5.21
C ILE A 97 2.99 -4.45 6.02
N ASN A 98 4.17 -4.78 6.55
CA ASN A 98 5.05 -3.85 7.22
C ASN A 98 6.44 -3.93 6.58
N VAL A 99 7.01 -2.78 6.23
CA VAL A 99 8.39 -2.64 5.78
C VAL A 99 9.05 -1.56 6.60
N CYS A 100 10.11 -1.92 7.32
CA CYS A 100 10.84 -0.99 8.15
C CYS A 100 12.34 -1.05 7.87
N ALA A 101 12.99 0.11 7.89
CA ALA A 101 14.44 0.23 7.85
C ALA A 101 14.92 1.27 8.84
N GLN A 102 16.07 1.07 9.49
CA GLN A 102 16.74 2.21 10.11
C GLN A 102 17.35 3.08 9.00
N TRP A 103 18.14 2.48 8.12
CA TRP A 103 18.72 3.13 6.96
C TRP A 103 18.39 2.37 5.68
N ALA A 104 17.88 3.08 4.69
CA ALA A 104 17.66 2.55 3.35
C ALA A 104 18.12 3.54 2.27
N LEU A 105 18.82 3.12 1.22
CA LEU A 105 18.95 3.98 0.05
C LEU A 105 17.59 4.05 -0.66
N HIS A 106 16.97 2.90 -0.93
CA HIS A 106 15.65 2.82 -1.54
C HIS A 106 14.74 1.82 -0.84
N ILE A 107 13.50 2.25 -0.57
CA ILE A 107 12.39 1.35 -0.23
C ILE A 107 11.36 1.45 -1.34
N THR A 108 11.11 0.34 -2.03
CA THR A 108 10.14 0.30 -3.13
C THR A 108 9.11 -0.78 -2.91
N MET A 109 7.84 -0.42 -3.06
CA MET A 109 6.72 -1.36 -2.95
C MET A 109 5.79 -1.27 -4.15
N TYR A 110 5.61 -2.38 -4.84
CA TYR A 110 4.65 -2.54 -5.91
C TYR A 110 3.55 -3.51 -5.49
N ILE A 111 2.31 -3.04 -5.57
CA ILE A 111 1.14 -3.85 -5.26
C ILE A 111 0.18 -3.77 -6.43
N LEU A 112 0.08 -4.87 -7.17
CA LEU A 112 -0.93 -5.08 -8.20
C LEU A 112 -1.95 -6.10 -7.72
N LYS A 113 -3.21 -5.69 -7.69
CA LYS A 113 -4.28 -6.57 -7.22
C LYS A 113 -5.52 -6.52 -8.11
N LEU A 114 -5.98 -7.70 -8.48
CA LEU A 114 -7.23 -7.96 -9.19
C LEU A 114 -8.11 -8.84 -8.29
N PHE A 115 -9.28 -8.34 -7.95
CA PHE A 115 -10.14 -8.97 -6.95
C PHE A 115 -11.61 -9.00 -7.41
N ASN A 116 -12.29 -10.15 -7.19
CA ASN A 116 -13.77 -10.27 -7.29
C ASN A 116 -14.37 -10.97 -6.05
N HIS A 117 -14.99 -10.20 -5.15
CA HIS A 117 -15.20 -10.51 -3.71
C HIS A 117 -16.35 -9.82 -2.99
N LYS A 118 -16.64 -10.22 -1.75
CA LYS A 118 -17.52 -9.45 -0.85
C LYS A 118 -16.77 -8.39 -0.04
N TRP A 119 -15.61 -8.72 0.55
CA TRP A 119 -14.91 -7.84 1.50
C TRP A 119 -13.39 -7.91 1.40
N VAL A 120 -12.74 -6.75 1.48
CA VAL A 120 -11.27 -6.63 1.51
C VAL A 120 -10.85 -5.67 2.62
N TYR A 121 -9.95 -6.12 3.49
CA TYR A 121 -9.21 -5.31 4.45
C TYR A 121 -7.73 -5.32 4.11
N MET A 122 -7.12 -4.14 4.10
CA MET A 122 -5.70 -4.00 3.84
C MET A 122 -5.06 -2.91 4.67
N HIS A 123 -3.96 -3.29 5.32
CA HIS A 123 -3.09 -2.39 6.07
C HIS A 123 -1.67 -2.50 5.49
N ILE A 124 -1.10 -1.36 5.10
CA ILE A 124 0.28 -1.27 4.61
C ILE A 124 0.97 -0.20 5.42
N ASN A 125 2.12 -0.54 6.00
CA ASN A 125 2.99 0.38 6.70
C ASN A 125 4.40 0.31 6.09
N VAL A 126 4.96 1.47 5.75
CA VAL A 126 6.35 1.61 5.32
C VAL A 126 6.98 2.68 6.19
N CYS A 127 8.05 2.34 6.90
CA CYS A 127 8.78 3.30 7.70
C CYS A 127 10.30 3.23 7.48
N ALA A 128 10.94 4.39 7.55
CA ALA A 128 12.38 4.50 7.59
C ALA A 128 12.82 5.54 8.62
N GLN A 129 13.94 5.34 9.32
CA GLN A 129 14.57 6.48 9.97
C GLN A 129 15.20 7.38 8.90
N TRP A 130 16.02 6.80 8.04
CA TRP A 130 16.64 7.46 6.89
C TRP A 130 16.34 6.71 5.62
N ALA A 131 15.83 7.43 4.61
CA ALA A 131 15.65 6.92 3.26
C ALA A 131 16.15 7.93 2.22
N LEU A 132 16.82 7.50 1.16
CA LEU A 132 16.99 8.39 0.01
C LEU A 132 15.66 8.45 -0.76
N HIS A 133 15.10 7.29 -1.11
CA HIS A 133 13.79 7.22 -1.73
C HIS A 133 12.85 6.21 -1.05
N ILE A 134 11.62 6.63 -0.83
CA ILE A 134 10.51 5.74 -0.52
C ILE A 134 9.48 5.84 -1.64
N THR A 135 9.25 4.75 -2.34
CA THR A 135 8.33 4.71 -3.48
C THR A 135 7.29 3.62 -3.31
N MET A 136 6.02 3.97 -3.47
CA MET A 136 4.92 3.03 -3.38
C MET A 136 4.01 3.14 -4.60
N TYR A 137 3.83 2.03 -5.31
CA TYR A 137 2.91 1.88 -6.42
C TYR A 137 1.80 0.92 -6.05
N ILE A 138 0.56 1.39 -6.13
CA ILE A 138 -0.62 0.59 -5.85
C ILE A 138 -1.57 0.69 -7.04
N LEU A 139 -1.67 -0.39 -7.80
CA LEU A 139 -2.67 -0.58 -8.83
C LEU A 139 -3.70 -1.60 -8.38
N LYS A 140 -4.97 -1.20 -8.36
CA LYS A 140 -6.05 -2.12 -7.96
C LYS A 140 -7.28 -2.03 -8.85
N LEU A 141 -7.74 -3.20 -9.25
CA LEU A 141 -8.96 -3.45 -9.99
C LEU A 141 -9.86 -4.34 -9.13
N PHE A 142 -11.06 -3.86 -8.85
CA PHE A 142 -11.90 -4.43 -7.82
C PHE A 142 -13.37 -4.49 -8.28
N ASN A 143 -14.04 -5.64 -8.06
CA ASN A 143 -15.51 -5.80 -8.21
C ASN A 143 -16.17 -6.48 -6.96
N HIS A 144 -16.88 -5.71 -6.12
CA HIS A 144 -17.11 -5.99 -4.67
C HIS A 144 -18.28 -5.29 -3.96
N LYS A 145 -18.56 -5.69 -2.71
CA LYS A 145 -19.44 -4.95 -1.80
C LYS A 145 -18.71 -3.92 -0.93
N TRP A 146 -17.58 -4.29 -0.31
CA TRP A 146 -16.90 -3.45 0.69
C TRP A 146 -15.37 -3.53 0.61
N VAL A 147 -14.71 -2.38 0.71
CA VAL A 147 -13.25 -2.26 0.77
C VAL A 147 -12.84 -1.33 1.90
N TYR A 148 -11.97 -1.79 2.78
CA TYR A 148 -11.25 -0.98 3.77
C TYR A 148 -9.76 -0.99 3.45
N MET A 149 -9.15 0.18 3.46
CA MET A 149 -7.72 0.31 3.20
C MET A 149 -7.09 1.39 4.05
N HIS A 150 -5.98 1.02 4.68
CA HIS A 150 -5.12 1.91 5.43
C HIS A 150 -3.69 1.80 4.89
N ILE A 151 -3.10 2.93 4.51
CA ILE A 151 -1.72 3.02 4.03
C ILE A 151 -1.03 4.08 4.87
N ASN A 152 0.11 3.73 5.45
CA ASN A 152 0.97 4.64 6.18
C ASN A 152 2.38 4.57 5.60
N VAL A 153 2.94 5.73 5.25
CA VAL A 153 4.33 5.86 4.81
C VAL A 153 4.97 6.95 5.63
N CYS A 154 6.01 6.61 6.39
CA CYS A 154 6.64 7.56 7.28
C CYS A 154 8.17 7.51 7.20
N ALA A 155 8.81 8.68 7.25
CA ALA A 155 10.26 8.77 7.34
C ALA A 155 10.65 9.81 8.39
N GLN A 156 11.75 9.60 9.12
CA GLN A 156 12.35 10.73 9.82
C GLN A 156 13.01 11.64 8.77
N TRP A 157 13.86 11.08 7.92
CA TRP A 157 14.52 11.78 6.83
C TRP A 157 14.29 11.06 5.51
N ALA A 158 13.82 11.79 4.50
CA ALA A 158 13.68 11.30 3.14
C ALA A 158 14.20 12.33 2.13
N LEU A 159 14.90 11.91 1.07
CA LEU A 159 15.05 12.81 -0.08
C LEU A 159 13.72 12.89 -0.84
N HIS A 160 13.17 11.74 -1.20
CA HIS A 160 11.87 11.67 -1.87
C HIS A 160 10.95 10.63 -1.25
N ILE A 161 9.70 11.03 -1.01
CA ILE A 161 8.59 10.11 -0.75
C ILE A 161 7.62 10.22 -1.91
N THR A 162 7.42 9.14 -2.65
CA THR A 162 6.52 9.12 -3.79
C THR A 162 5.48 8.02 -3.66
N MET A 163 4.21 8.37 -3.86
CA MET A 163 3.11 7.43 -3.82
C MET A 163 2.22 7.55 -5.05
N TYR A 164 2.03 6.45 -5.76
CA TYR A 164 1.13 6.33 -6.89
C TYR A 164 0.03 5.34 -6.54
N ILE A 165 -1.21 5.82 -6.64
CA ILE A 165 -2.39 5.01 -6.38
C ILE A 165 -3.33 5.13 -7.58
N LEU A 166 -3.40 4.06 -8.37
CA LEU A 166 -4.40 3.91 -9.42
C LEU A 166 -5.44 2.88 -8.97
N LYS A 167 -6.71 3.29 -8.95
CA LYS A 167 -7.79 2.41 -8.55
C LYS A 167 -9.01 2.51 -9.45
N LEU A 168 -9.49 1.34 -9.84
CA LEU A 168 -10.68 1.08 -10.64
C LEU A 168 -11.61 0.18 -9.83
N PHE A 169 -12.82 0.67 -9.56
CA PHE A 169 -13.72 0.05 -8.60
C PHE A 169 -15.18 0.05 -9.08
N ASN A 170 -15.91 -1.07 -8.90
CA ASN A 170 -17.36 -1.18 -9.10
C ASN A 170 -18.09 -1.86 -7.90
N HIS A 171 -18.78 -1.09 -7.04
CA HIS A 171 -19.06 -1.42 -5.60
C HIS A 171 -20.20 -0.69 -4.89
N LYS A 172 -20.51 -1.12 -3.65
CA LYS A 172 -21.40 -0.40 -2.72
C LYS A 172 -20.65 0.58 -1.79
N TRP A 173 -19.54 0.18 -1.16
CA TRP A 173 -18.86 0.97 -0.13
C TRP A 173 -17.33 0.88 -0.19
N VAL A 174 -16.67 2.03 -0.06
CA VAL A 174 -15.20 2.13 0.01
C VAL A 174 -14.78 3.05 1.14
N TYR A 175 -13.93 2.56 2.03
CA TYR A 175 -13.21 3.35 3.04
C TYR A 175 -11.72 3.34 2.74
N MET A 176 -11.11 4.51 2.77
CA MET A 176 -9.69 4.66 2.53
C MET A 176 -9.07 5.71 3.44
N HIS A 177 -7.98 5.32 4.07
CA HIS A 177 -7.12 6.19 4.84
C HIS A 177 -5.69 6.09 4.30
N ILE A 178 -5.09 7.21 3.94
CA ILE A 178 -3.70 7.31 3.48
C ILE A 178 -3.03 8.36 4.36
N ASN A 179 -1.92 7.99 4.97
CA ASN A 179 -1.07 8.89 5.73
C ASN A 179 0.36 8.83 5.16
N VAL A 180 0.90 10.01 4.83
CA VAL A 180 2.29 10.16 4.44
C VAL A 180 2.92 11.20 5.35
N CYS A 181 3.93 10.80 6.10
CA CYS A 181 4.57 11.67 7.08
C CYS A 181 6.09 11.72 6.91
N ALA A 182 6.67 12.89 7.05
CA ALA A 182 8.13 13.05 7.14
C ALA A 182 8.48 14.06 8.23
N GLN A 183 9.59 13.86 8.96
CA GLN A 183 10.16 15.00 9.67
C GLN A 183 10.82 15.93 8.65
N TRP A 184 11.71 15.38 7.83
CA TRP A 184 12.38 16.09 6.75
C TRP A 184 12.17 15.37 5.42
N ALA A 185 11.72 16.11 4.41
CA ALA A 185 11.64 15.63 3.04
C ALA A 185 12.16 16.68 2.06
N LEU A 186 12.91 16.29 1.02
CA LEU A 186 13.12 17.23 -0.10
C LEU A 186 11.81 17.33 -0.90
N HIS A 187 11.26 16.18 -1.28
CA HIS A 187 9.99 16.10 -1.99
C HIS A 187 9.06 15.05 -1.41
N ILE A 188 7.80 15.42 -1.23
CA ILE A 188 6.70 14.49 -1.02
C ILE A 188 5.76 14.61 -2.21
N THR A 189 5.57 13.52 -2.95
CA THR A 189 4.70 13.51 -4.12
C THR A 189 3.67 12.41 -4.02
N MET A 190 2.41 12.77 -4.25
CA MET A 190 1.30 11.83 -4.22
C MET A 190 0.44 11.96 -5.47
N TYR A 191 0.28 10.87 -6.20
CA TYR A 191 -0.62 10.75 -7.34
C TYR A 191 -1.73 9.77 -7.03
N ILE A 192 -2.96 10.23 -7.14
CA ILE A 192 -4.15 9.42 -6.91
C ILE A 192 -5.07 9.57 -8.12
N LEU A 193 -5.13 8.51 -8.94
CA LEU A 193 -6.11 8.38 -10.00
C LEU A 193 -7.18 7.37 -9.58
N LYS A 194 -8.43 7.82 -9.60
CA LYS A 194 -9.56 7.01 -9.17
C LYS A 194 -10.74 7.09 -10.12
N LEU A 195 -11.18 5.91 -10.55
CA LEU A 195 -12.35 5.66 -11.38
C LEU A 195 -13.31 4.77 -10.59
N PHE A 196 -14.51 5.28 -10.31
CA PHE A 196 -15.43 4.64 -9.37
C PHE A 196 -16.87 4.65 -9.91
N ASN A 197 -17.62 3.54 -9.73
CA ASN A 197 -19.07 3.46 -9.96
C ASN A 197 -19.83 2.82 -8.75
N HIS A 198 -20.45 3.64 -7.87
CA HIS A 198 -20.76 3.32 -6.45
C HIS A 198 -21.93 4.05 -5.77
N LYS A 199 -22.30 3.56 -4.57
CA LYS A 199 -23.23 4.23 -3.65
C LYS A 199 -22.52 5.17 -2.65
N TRP A 200 -21.44 4.73 -2.01
CA TRP A 200 -20.78 5.47 -0.92
C TRP A 200 -19.25 5.35 -0.93
N VAL A 201 -18.56 6.49 -0.78
CA VAL A 201 -17.10 6.56 -0.70
C VAL A 201 -16.70 7.46 0.48
N TYR A 202 -15.86 6.95 1.38
CA TYR A 202 -15.16 7.72 2.40
C TYR A 202 -13.65 7.70 2.12
N MET A 203 -13.05 8.88 2.16
CA MET A 203 -11.62 9.04 1.91
C MET A 203 -11.02 10.05 2.87
N HIS A 204 -9.93 9.63 3.51
CA HIS A 204 -9.08 10.49 4.31
C HIS A 204 -7.65 10.39 3.78
N ILE A 205 -7.06 11.52 3.41
CA ILE A 205 -5.67 11.63 2.98
C ILE A 205 -5.01 12.66 3.88
N ASN A 206 -3.91 12.27 4.52
CA ASN A 206 -3.07 13.15 5.30
C ASN A 206 -1.65 13.10 4.74
N VAL A 207 -1.09 14.26 4.42
CA VAL A 207 0.30 14.43 4.05
C VAL A 207 0.88 15.47 4.98
N CYS A 208 1.85 15.09 5.81
CA CYS A 208 2.48 16.00 6.74
C CYS A 208 4.00 15.97 6.64
N ALA A 209 4.62 17.14 6.76
CA ALA A 209 6.05 17.30 6.95
C ALA A 209 6.35 18.28 8.08
N GLN A 210 7.46 18.13 8.80
CA GLN A 210 7.98 19.27 9.56
C GLN A 210 8.65 20.24 8.57
N TRP A 211 9.53 19.70 7.73
CA TRP A 211 10.23 20.44 6.67
C TRP A 211 10.07 19.71 5.34
N ALA A 212 9.59 20.42 4.33
CA ALA A 212 9.53 19.93 2.96
C ALA A 212 9.99 20.99 1.96
N LEU A 213 10.85 20.68 1.00
CA LEU A 213 11.10 21.65 -0.08
C LEU A 213 9.87 21.73 -1.00
N HIS A 214 9.35 20.58 -1.42
CA HIS A 214 8.08 20.51 -2.15
C HIS A 214 7.15 19.44 -1.61
N ILE A 215 5.87 19.79 -1.49
CA ILE A 215 4.78 18.82 -1.35
C ILE A 215 3.87 18.97 -2.56
N THR A 216 3.72 17.88 -3.31
CA THR A 216 2.91 17.88 -4.52
C THR A 216 1.85 16.78 -4.44
N MET A 217 0.59 17.15 -4.67
CA MET A 217 -0.51 16.21 -4.67
C MET A 217 -1.36 16.36 -5.92
N TYR A 218 -1.49 15.27 -6.67
CA TYR A 218 -2.38 15.17 -7.82
C TYR A 218 -3.48 14.18 -7.53
N ILE A 219 -4.72 14.64 -7.68
CA ILE A 219 -5.91 13.83 -7.47
C ILE A 219 -6.79 14.00 -8.70
N LEU A 220 -6.86 12.94 -9.52
CA LEU A 220 -7.81 12.85 -10.62
C LEU A 220 -8.93 11.88 -10.25
N LYS A 221 -10.17 12.37 -10.33
CA LYS A 221 -11.36 11.68 -9.84
C LYS A 221 -12.49 11.71 -10.84
N LEU A 222 -12.94 10.52 -11.23
CA LEU A 222 -14.08 10.29 -12.10
C LEU A 222 -15.07 9.40 -11.34
N PHE A 223 -16.22 9.96 -11.00
CA PHE A 223 -17.16 9.34 -10.08
C PHE A 223 -18.60 9.40 -10.63
N ASN A 224 -19.35 8.30 -10.51
CA ASN A 224 -20.78 8.22 -10.85
C ASN A 224 -21.61 7.63 -9.68
N HIS A 225 -22.12 8.46 -8.76
CA HIS A 225 -22.44 8.08 -7.35
C HIS A 225 -23.61 8.77 -6.66
N LYS A 226 -24.03 8.22 -5.50
CA LYS A 226 -24.98 8.87 -4.58
C LYS A 226 -24.31 9.75 -3.51
N TRP A 227 -23.24 9.26 -2.85
CA TRP A 227 -22.61 9.96 -1.71
C TRP A 227 -21.09 9.82 -1.70
N VAL A 228 -20.39 10.95 -1.54
CA VAL A 228 -18.93 11.00 -1.41
C VAL A 228 -18.56 11.88 -0.22
N TYR A 229 -17.76 11.35 0.71
CA TYR A 229 -17.08 12.10 1.76
C TYR A 229 -15.58 12.07 1.53
N MET A 230 -14.95 13.24 1.62
CA MET A 230 -13.53 13.36 1.43
C MET A 230 -12.92 14.40 2.37
N HIS A 231 -11.84 13.99 3.00
CA HIS A 231 -11.00 14.83 3.82
C HIS A 231 -9.56 14.73 3.32
N ILE A 232 -8.97 15.86 2.94
CA ILE A 232 -7.58 15.96 2.53
C ILE A 232 -6.91 16.97 3.45
N ASN A 233 -5.83 16.58 4.10
CA ASN A 233 -5.00 17.46 4.89
C ASN A 233 -3.58 17.40 4.33
N VAL A 234 -3.03 18.54 3.95
CA VAL A 234 -1.64 18.68 3.52
C VAL A 234 -1.02 19.76 4.38
N CYS A 235 -0.04 19.38 5.19
CA CYS A 235 0.56 20.31 6.15
C CYS A 235 2.09 20.24 6.15
N ALA A 236 2.75 21.39 6.21
CA ALA A 236 4.17 21.53 6.46
C ALA A 236 4.44 22.69 7.41
N GLN A 237 5.17 22.46 8.51
CA GLN A 237 5.62 23.59 9.35
C GLN A 237 6.46 24.57 8.51
N TRP A 238 7.28 24.04 7.61
CA TRP A 238 8.02 24.81 6.62
C TRP A 238 7.95 24.11 5.26
N ALA A 239 7.46 24.84 4.26
CA ALA A 239 7.59 24.43 2.87
C ALA A 239 7.89 25.58 1.92
N LEU A 240 8.75 25.33 0.92
CA LEU A 240 8.97 26.27 -0.16
C LEU A 240 7.76 26.27 -1.11
N HIS A 241 7.26 25.08 -1.46
CA HIS A 241 6.06 24.94 -2.29
C HIS A 241 5.15 23.81 -1.83
N ILE A 242 3.86 24.11 -1.77
CA ILE A 242 2.80 23.12 -1.65
C ILE A 242 1.89 23.29 -2.85
N THR A 243 1.80 22.25 -3.67
CA THR A 243 1.02 22.26 -4.91
C THR A 243 -0.01 21.15 -4.87
N MET A 244 -1.28 21.52 -5.05
CA MET A 244 -2.39 20.57 -5.08
C MET A 244 -3.22 20.75 -6.34
N TYR A 245 -3.31 19.69 -7.13
CA TYR A 245 -4.18 19.62 -8.30
C TYR A 245 -5.28 18.61 -8.05
N ILE A 246 -6.53 19.07 -8.05
CA ILE A 246 -7.69 18.20 -7.94
C ILE A 246 -8.61 18.41 -9.13
N LEU A 247 -8.61 17.46 -10.05
CA LEU A 247 -9.58 17.43 -11.15
C LEU A 247 -10.70 16.46 -10.80
N LYS A 248 -11.94 16.95 -10.85
CA LYS A 248 -13.13 16.19 -10.48
C LYS A 248 -14.15 16.24 -11.60
N LEU A 249 -14.66 15.07 -11.96
CA LEU A 249 -15.81 14.93 -12.83
C LEU A 249 -16.85 14.11 -12.07
N PHE A 250 -17.95 14.78 -11.74
CA PHE A 250 -18.97 14.27 -10.84
C PHE A 250 -20.30 14.13 -11.56
N ASN A 251 -20.97 13.00 -11.35
CA ASN A 251 -22.39 12.84 -11.64
C ASN A 251 -23.09 12.29 -10.37
N HIS A 252 -23.55 13.22 -9.51
CA HIS A 252 -23.82 12.92 -8.08
C HIS A 252 -25.09 13.53 -7.48
N LYS A 253 -25.56 12.89 -6.40
CA LYS A 253 -26.58 13.47 -5.49
C LYS A 253 -25.96 14.28 -4.35
N TRP A 254 -24.89 13.80 -3.71
CA TRP A 254 -24.27 14.47 -2.56
C TRP A 254 -22.75 14.28 -2.52
N VAL A 255 -22.02 15.38 -2.30
CA VAL A 255 -20.57 15.41 -2.14
C VAL A 255 -20.21 16.33 -0.98
N TYR A 256 -19.50 15.79 0.00
CA TYR A 256 -18.79 16.58 1.01
C TYR A 256 -17.29 16.48 0.75
N MET A 257 -16.64 17.64 0.72
CA MET A 257 -15.19 17.70 0.60
C MET A 257 -14.62 18.78 1.51
N HIS A 258 -13.69 18.36 2.36
CA HIS A 258 -12.87 19.23 3.18
C HIS A 258 -11.41 19.09 2.74
N ILE A 259 -10.77 20.22 2.45
CA ILE A 259 -9.37 20.30 2.09
C ILE A 259 -8.75 21.32 3.03
N ASN A 260 -7.76 20.89 3.81
CA ASN A 260 -6.93 21.76 4.61
C ASN A 260 -5.52 21.76 4.02
N VAL A 261 -4.98 22.96 3.80
CA VAL A 261 -3.60 23.17 3.39
C VAL A 261 -2.95 24.10 4.39
N CYS A 262 -1.96 23.56 5.09
CA CYS A 262 -1.03 24.25 5.95
C CYS A 262 0.36 23.66 5.69
#